data_AF-A0AAN4HDJ8-F1
#
_entry.id   AF-A0AAN4HDJ8-F1
#
_cell.length_a   1.000
_cell.length_b   1.000
_cell.length_c   1.000
_cell.angle_alpha   90.00
_cell.angle_beta   90.00
_cell.angle_gamma   90.00
#
_symmetry.space_group_name_H-M   'P 1'
#
loop_
_entity.id
_entity.type
_entity.pdbx_description
1 polymer ?
#
loop_
_entity_poly.entity_id
_entity_poly.type
_entity_poly.pdbx_seq_one_letter_code
_entity_poly.pdbx_strand_id
1 'polypeptide(L)'
;MKLIEGIADSDVKSYKQKKSEVQLSLGGAKATTTKLKNLQAPPELQGEQVKIKQSMELYADCFQLLFDALDQEDESKMHQSLSKAQEGSKLFEEAAKSIGSKTN
;
A
#
# COMPACT_ATOMS: atom_id res chain seq x y z
N MET A 1 6.55 5.39 2.95
CA MET A 1 6.53 6.83 2.59
C MET A 1 7.77 7.26 1.83
N LYS A 2 9.00 6.91 2.26
CA LYS A 2 10.26 7.29 1.57
C LYS A 2 10.28 7.06 0.05
N LEU A 3 9.65 6.01 -0.47
CA LEU A 3 9.61 5.74 -1.90
C LEU A 3 8.70 6.73 -2.66
N ILE A 4 7.54 7.07 -2.10
CA ILE A 4 6.54 7.96 -2.71
C ILE A 4 7.02 9.41 -2.68
N GLU A 5 7.55 9.84 -1.55
CA GLU A 5 8.17 11.17 -1.37
C GLU A 5 9.40 11.31 -2.28
N GLY A 6 10.23 10.26 -2.36
CA GLY A 6 11.36 10.23 -3.26
C GLY A 6 10.96 10.29 -4.73
N ILE A 7 9.78 9.80 -5.13
CA ILE A 7 9.29 9.85 -6.51
C ILE A 7 8.85 11.27 -6.91
N ALA A 8 8.16 12.00 -6.02
CA ALA A 8 7.64 13.34 -6.28
C ALA A 8 8.72 14.40 -6.58
N ASP A 9 9.93 14.20 -6.07
CA ASP A 9 11.00 15.21 -6.06
C ASP A 9 12.09 14.98 -7.12
N SER A 10 11.83 14.27 -8.24
CA SER A 10 12.91 13.89 -9.16
C SER A 10 12.67 14.04 -10.65
N ASP A 11 13.80 14.25 -11.33
CA ASP A 11 13.99 14.47 -12.76
C ASP A 11 13.68 13.25 -13.64
N VAL A 12 13.30 13.49 -14.91
CA VAL A 12 12.66 12.56 -15.87
C VAL A 12 13.49 11.27 -16.12
N LYS A 13 14.83 11.32 -16.01
CA LYS A 13 15.69 10.13 -16.14
C LYS A 13 15.58 9.13 -14.98
N SER A 14 15.14 9.56 -13.79
CA SER A 14 14.88 8.69 -12.63
C SER A 14 13.57 7.89 -12.75
N TYR A 15 12.69 8.25 -13.69
CA TYR A 15 11.37 7.63 -13.82
C TYR A 15 11.43 6.15 -14.22
N LYS A 16 12.37 5.74 -15.09
CA LYS A 16 12.52 4.33 -15.50
C LYS A 16 12.99 3.41 -14.38
N GLN A 17 13.93 3.87 -13.55
CA GLN A 17 14.42 3.13 -12.40
C GLN A 17 13.33 3.00 -11.33
N LYS A 18 12.64 4.12 -11.04
CA LYS A 18 11.49 4.15 -10.15
C LYS A 18 10.32 3.29 -10.62
N LYS A 19 10.06 3.24 -11.92
CA LYS A 19 9.03 2.36 -12.50
C LYS A 19 9.31 0.89 -12.21
N SER A 20 10.58 0.47 -12.31
CA SER A 20 10.98 -0.91 -12.00
C SER A 20 10.83 -1.23 -10.50
N GLU A 21 11.19 -0.29 -9.62
CA GLU A 21 11.01 -0.43 -8.17
C GLU A 21 9.54 -0.45 -7.75
N VAL A 22 8.71 0.40 -8.36
CA VAL A 22 7.25 0.42 -8.15
C VAL A 22 6.62 -0.87 -8.65
N GLN A 23 7.06 -1.39 -9.80
CA GLN A 23 6.57 -2.66 -10.34
C GLN A 23 6.93 -3.86 -9.44
N LEU A 24 8.16 -3.90 -8.91
CA LEU A 24 8.58 -4.91 -7.94
C LEU A 24 7.75 -4.81 -6.65
N SER A 25 7.54 -3.59 -6.15
CA SER A 25 6.74 -3.34 -4.95
C SER A 25 5.27 -3.73 -5.15
N LEU A 26 4.69 -3.42 -6.31
CA LEU A 26 3.34 -3.82 -6.71
C LEU A 26 3.20 -5.34 -6.76
N GLY A 27 4.17 -6.05 -7.34
CA GLY A 27 4.21 -7.50 -7.37
C GLY A 27 4.23 -8.11 -5.96
N GLY A 28 5.09 -7.56 -5.08
CA GLY A 28 5.18 -7.97 -3.68
C GLY A 28 3.89 -7.69 -2.88
N ALA A 29 3.28 -6.53 -3.08
CA ALA A 29 2.02 -6.15 -2.44
C ALA A 29 0.86 -7.06 -2.86
N LYS A 30 0.74 -7.37 -4.17
CA LYS A 30 -0.28 -8.30 -4.70
C LYS A 30 -0.09 -9.71 -4.15
N ALA A 31 1.14 -10.21 -4.10
CA ALA A 31 1.44 -11.52 -3.54
C ALA A 31 1.11 -11.61 -2.03
N THR A 32 1.44 -10.56 -1.28
CA THR A 32 1.18 -10.49 0.17
C THR A 32 -0.32 -10.38 0.46
N THR A 33 -1.05 -9.57 -0.30
CA THR A 33 -2.52 -9.45 -0.22
C THR A 33 -3.20 -10.79 -0.48
N THR A 34 -2.72 -11.53 -1.49
CA THR A 34 -3.25 -12.85 -1.84
C THR A 34 -3.03 -13.86 -0.71
N LYS A 35 -1.83 -13.87 -0.09
CA LYS A 35 -1.53 -14.71 1.07
C LYS A 35 -2.43 -14.37 2.26
N LEU A 36 -2.60 -13.08 2.55
CA LEU A 36 -3.46 -12.61 3.63
C LEU A 36 -4.94 -12.95 3.43
N LYS A 37 -5.45 -12.93 2.20
CA LYS A 37 -6.84 -13.34 1.90
C LYS A 37 -7.13 -14.76 2.38
N ASN A 38 -6.16 -15.67 2.26
CA ASN A 38 -6.31 -17.09 2.60
C ASN A 38 -6.00 -17.44 4.06
N LEU A 39 -5.48 -16.49 4.84
CA LEU A 39 -5.30 -16.68 6.27
C LEU A 39 -6.63 -16.46 6.99
N GLN A 40 -6.86 -17.21 8.06
CA GLN A 40 -7.94 -16.98 9.02
C GLN A 40 -7.32 -16.62 10.37
N ALA A 41 -7.67 -15.45 10.88
CA ALA A 41 -7.34 -15.06 12.24
C ALA A 41 -8.24 -15.80 13.24
N PRO A 42 -7.79 -15.99 14.50
CA PRO A 42 -8.66 -16.40 15.59
C PRO A 42 -9.92 -15.52 15.67
N PRO A 43 -11.06 -16.06 16.18
CA PRO A 43 -12.34 -15.34 16.21
C PRO A 43 -12.24 -13.93 16.82
N GLU A 44 -11.44 -13.80 17.88
CA GLU A 44 -11.21 -12.57 18.64
C GLU A 44 -10.53 -11.45 17.82
N LEU A 45 -9.86 -11.80 16.72
CA LEU A 45 -9.08 -10.91 15.86
C LEU A 45 -9.64 -10.78 14.42
N GLN A 46 -10.84 -11.31 14.16
CA GLN A 46 -11.44 -11.25 12.81
C GLN A 46 -11.67 -9.81 12.33
N GLY A 47 -12.08 -8.91 13.22
CA GLY A 47 -12.30 -7.49 12.88
C GLY A 47 -10.99 -6.80 12.46
N GLU A 48 -9.90 -7.06 13.17
CA GLU A 48 -8.58 -6.56 12.86
C GLU A 48 -8.05 -7.15 11.56
N GLN A 49 -8.31 -8.44 11.32
CA GLN A 49 -7.94 -9.07 10.07
C GLN A 49 -8.63 -8.43 8.86
N VAL A 50 -9.91 -8.07 8.97
CA VAL A 50 -10.63 -7.34 7.90
C VAL A 50 -9.96 -5.99 7.61
N LYS A 51 -9.62 -5.23 8.65
CA LYS A 51 -8.93 -3.94 8.50
C LYS A 51 -7.54 -4.09 7.85
N ILE A 52 -6.79 -5.13 8.22
CA ILE A 52 -5.49 -5.43 7.60
C ILE A 52 -5.67 -5.80 6.12
N LYS A 53 -6.68 -6.61 5.78
CA LYS A 53 -6.98 -6.95 4.37
C LYS A 53 -7.30 -5.70 3.55
N GLN A 54 -8.17 -4.83 4.08
CA GLN A 54 -8.52 -3.55 3.43
C GLN A 54 -7.30 -2.63 3.27
N SER A 55 -6.45 -2.53 4.29
CA SER A 55 -5.20 -1.78 4.23
C SER A 55 -4.27 -2.27 3.11
N MET A 56 -4.12 -3.59 2.97
CA MET A 56 -3.28 -4.17 1.91
C MET A 56 -3.85 -3.94 0.51
N GLU A 57 -5.17 -3.97 0.35
CA GLU A 57 -5.83 -3.62 -0.91
C GLU A 57 -5.56 -2.14 -1.27
N LEU A 58 -5.67 -1.23 -0.30
CA LEU A 58 -5.33 0.20 -0.51
C LEU A 58 -3.86 0.41 -0.89
N TYR A 59 -2.93 -0.36 -0.30
CA TYR A 59 -1.53 -0.31 -0.71
C TYR A 59 -1.30 -0.85 -2.12
N ALA A 60 -1.99 -1.92 -2.51
CA ALA A 60 -1.93 -2.44 -3.87
C ALA A 60 -2.44 -1.41 -4.89
N ASP A 61 -3.55 -0.73 -4.59
CA ASP A 61 -4.11 0.34 -5.40
C ASP A 61 -3.18 1.55 -5.47
N CYS A 62 -2.56 1.93 -4.35
CA CYS A 62 -1.54 2.98 -4.30
C CYS A 62 -0.39 2.67 -5.28
N PHE A 63 0.18 1.46 -5.24
CA PHE A 63 1.28 1.10 -6.13
C PHE A 63 0.85 1.05 -7.60
N GLN A 64 -0.40 0.65 -7.89
CA GLN A 64 -0.93 0.68 -9.25
C GLN A 64 -1.08 2.12 -9.76
N LEU A 65 -1.64 3.02 -8.94
CA LEU A 65 -1.76 4.43 -9.26
C LEU A 65 -0.41 5.11 -9.46
N LEU A 66 0.60 4.77 -8.64
CA LEU A 66 1.98 5.24 -8.85
C LEU A 66 2.56 4.76 -10.17
N PHE A 67 2.35 3.48 -10.51
CA PHE A 67 2.83 2.95 -11.78
C PHE A 67 2.19 3.68 -12.97
N ASP A 68 0.87 3.86 -12.92
CA ASP A 68 0.11 4.54 -13.97
C ASP A 68 0.47 6.03 -14.06
N ALA A 69 0.68 6.69 -12.91
CA ALA A 69 1.14 8.08 -12.85
C ALA A 69 2.51 8.26 -13.50
N LEU A 70 3.44 7.34 -13.25
CA LEU A 70 4.77 7.36 -13.85
C LEU A 70 4.76 7.03 -15.35
N ASP A 71 3.83 6.19 -15.80
CA ASP A 71 3.70 5.82 -17.21
C ASP A 71 3.05 6.90 -18.05
N GLN A 72 2.14 7.68 -17.45
CA GLN A 72 1.33 8.69 -18.15
C GLN A 72 1.70 10.13 -17.80
N GLU A 73 2.70 10.32 -16.93
CA GLU A 73 3.07 11.63 -16.37
C GLU A 73 1.87 12.35 -15.74
N ASP A 74 1.02 11.60 -15.03
CA ASP A 74 -0.26 12.07 -14.47
C ASP A 74 -0.12 12.41 -12.98
N GLU A 75 0.02 13.70 -12.68
CA GLU A 75 0.10 14.23 -11.31
C GLU A 75 -1.17 13.98 -10.48
N SER A 76 -2.35 13.85 -11.10
CA SER A 76 -3.59 13.55 -10.35
C SER A 76 -3.53 12.14 -9.77
N LYS A 77 -3.06 11.17 -10.56
CA LYS A 77 -2.85 9.79 -10.08
C LYS A 77 -1.77 9.69 -9.03
N MET A 78 -0.73 10.52 -9.14
CA MET A 78 0.30 10.66 -8.11
C MET A 78 -0.33 11.09 -6.76
N HIS A 79 -1.18 12.13 -6.75
CA HIS A 79 -1.88 12.56 -5.54
C HIS A 79 -2.86 11.50 -5.01
N GLN A 80 -3.64 10.85 -5.89
CA GLN A 80 -4.55 9.77 -5.48
C GLN A 80 -3.79 8.60 -4.85
N SER A 81 -2.61 8.26 -5.36
CA SER A 81 -1.77 7.22 -4.78
C SER A 81 -1.35 7.55 -3.34
N LEU A 82 -1.03 8.82 -3.07
CA LEU A 82 -0.64 9.28 -1.75
C LEU A 82 -1.81 9.18 -0.76
N SER A 83 -3.01 9.61 -1.19
CA SER A 83 -4.22 9.46 -0.37
C SER A 83 -4.51 8.00 -0.04
N LYS A 84 -4.36 7.08 -1.01
CA LYS A 84 -4.54 5.64 -0.77
C LYS A 84 -3.51 5.07 0.20
N ALA A 85 -2.25 5.51 0.11
CA ALA A 85 -1.22 5.12 1.08
C ALA A 85 -1.56 5.58 2.50
N GLN A 86 -2.06 6.81 2.66
CA GLN A 86 -2.45 7.36 3.96
C GLN A 86 -3.66 6.63 4.56
N GLU A 87 -4.70 6.37 3.75
CA GLU A 87 -5.86 5.56 4.15
C GLU A 87 -5.43 4.15 4.58
N GLY A 88 -4.57 3.51 3.79
CA GLY A 88 -4.03 2.18 4.08
C GLY A 88 -3.23 2.14 5.39
N SER A 89 -2.38 3.15 5.63
CA SER A 89 -1.59 3.25 6.87
C SER A 89 -2.48 3.39 8.09
N LYS A 90 -3.52 4.25 8.01
CA LYS A 90 -4.45 4.45 9.12
C LYS A 90 -5.15 3.16 9.51
N LEU A 91 -5.69 2.42 8.55
CA LEU A 91 -6.36 1.14 8.82
C LEU A 91 -5.41 0.09 9.41
N PHE A 92 -4.16 0.06 8.94
CA PHE A 92 -3.15 -0.83 9.48
C PHE A 92 -2.80 -0.51 10.93
N GLU A 93 -2.56 0.77 11.23
CA GLU A 93 -2.23 1.22 12.59
C GLU A 93 -3.37 0.97 13.57
N GLU A 94 -4.62 1.22 13.17
CA GLU A 94 -5.79 0.90 13.99
C GLU A 94 -5.89 -0.60 14.30
N ALA A 95 -5.67 -1.44 13.29
CA ALA A 95 -5.69 -2.88 13.47
C ALA A 95 -4.55 -3.35 14.38
N ALA A 96 -3.32 -2.85 14.15
CA ALA A 96 -2.15 -3.18 14.96
C ALA A 96 -2.32 -2.77 16.43
N LYS A 97 -2.86 -1.57 16.70
CA LYS A 97 -3.18 -1.11 18.06
C LYS A 97 -4.22 -2.02 18.73
N SER A 98 -5.29 -2.37 18.02
CA SER A 98 -6.34 -3.22 18.57
C SER A 98 -5.86 -4.64 18.87
N ILE A 99 -5.03 -5.24 17.98
CA ILE A 99 -4.36 -6.52 18.26
C ILE A 99 -3.52 -6.38 19.54
N GLY A 100 -2.66 -5.36 19.61
CA GLY A 100 -1.80 -5.13 20.76
C GLY A 100 -2.54 -4.96 22.08
N SER A 101 -3.77 -4.43 22.07
CA SER A 101 -4.64 -4.32 23.26
C SER A 101 -5.38 -5.60 23.62
N LYS A 102 -5.54 -6.55 22.68
CA LYS A 102 -6.23 -7.83 22.90
C LYS A 102 -5.27 -8.97 23.25
N THR A 103 -4.00 -8.84 22.88
CA THR A 103 -2.98 -9.88 23.07
C THR A 103 -1.96 -9.53 24.16
N ASN A 104 -2.13 -8.41 24.87
CA ASN A 104 -1.36 -8.03 26.07
C ASN A 104 -2.26 -7.97 27.30
#